data_AF-A0A376Y0V2-F1
#
_entry.id   AF-A0A376Y0V2-F1
#
_cell.length_a   1.000
_cell.length_b   1.000
_cell.length_c   1.000
_cell.angle_alpha   90.00
_cell.angle_beta   90.00
_cell.angle_gamma   90.00
#
_symmetry.space_group_name_H-M   'P 1'
#
loop_
_entity.id
_entity.type
_entity.pdbx_description
1 polymer ?
#
loop_
_entity_poly.entity_id
_entity_poly.type
_entity_poly.pdbx_seq_one_letter_code
_entity_poly.pdbx_strand_id
1 'polypeptide(L)'
;MNIYIGWLFKLIPLIMGLICIALGGFVLESSGQSEYFVAGHVLISLAAICLALFTTAFIIISQLTRGVNTFYNTLFPIIGYAGSIITMIWGWALLAGNDVMADEFVAGHVIFGVGMIAACVSTVAASSGHFLLIPKMQRGARATEHRYRLILH
;
A
#
# COMPACT_ATOMS: atom_id res chain seq x y z
N MET A 1 2.71 16.69 -21.00
CA MET A 1 3.06 15.27 -20.75
C MET A 1 1.77 14.53 -20.42
N ASN A 2 1.44 13.47 -21.16
CA ASN A 2 0.09 12.91 -21.25
C ASN A 2 -0.38 12.35 -19.88
N ILE A 3 -1.36 12.99 -19.25
CA ILE A 3 -1.94 12.59 -17.94
C ILE A 3 -2.35 11.11 -17.91
N TYR A 4 -2.72 10.58 -19.07
CA TYR A 4 -3.08 9.18 -19.27
C TYR A 4 -1.97 8.19 -18.88
N ILE A 5 -0.68 8.53 -19.06
CA ILE A 5 0.42 7.61 -18.73
C ILE A 5 0.52 7.36 -17.22
N GLY A 6 0.31 8.41 -16.41
CA GLY A 6 0.31 8.29 -14.95
C GLY A 6 -0.90 7.53 -14.41
N TRP A 7 -2.04 7.60 -15.11
CA TRP A 7 -3.22 6.82 -14.73
C TRP A 7 -3.05 5.33 -15.06
N LEU A 8 -2.41 5.01 -16.19
CA LEU A 8 -2.16 3.64 -16.63
C LEU A 8 -1.32 2.85 -15.59
N PHE A 9 -0.26 3.45 -15.07
CA PHE A 9 0.60 2.82 -14.05
C PHE A 9 -0.11 2.55 -12.72
N LYS A 10 -1.12 3.37 -12.37
CA LYS A 10 -1.94 3.18 -11.16
C LYS A 10 -2.98 2.08 -11.33
N LEU A 11 -3.53 1.95 -12.54
CA LEU A 11 -4.60 1.02 -12.84
C LEU A 11 -4.12 -0.45 -12.80
N ILE A 12 -2.87 -0.70 -13.18
CA ILE A 12 -2.29 -2.05 -13.26
C ILE A 12 -2.33 -2.78 -11.88
N PRO A 13 -1.77 -2.22 -10.78
CA PRO A 13 -1.86 -2.86 -9.46
C PRO A 13 -3.30 -3.02 -8.94
N LEU A 14 -4.19 -2.08 -9.28
CA LEU A 14 -5.59 -2.12 -8.86
C LEU A 14 -6.31 -3.31 -9.51
N ILE A 15 -6.17 -3.46 -10.83
CA ILE A 15 -6.77 -4.59 -11.56
C ILE A 15 -6.24 -5.91 -11.03
N MET A 16 -4.92 -6.02 -10.81
CA MET A 16 -4.34 -7.23 -10.25
C MET A 16 -4.88 -7.55 -8.86
N GLY A 17 -5.03 -6.56 -7.98
CA GLY A 17 -5.64 -6.74 -6.66
C GLY A 17 -7.10 -7.20 -6.74
N LEU A 18 -7.88 -6.64 -7.67
CA LEU A 18 -9.27 -7.04 -7.89
C LEU A 18 -9.36 -8.51 -8.38
N ILE A 19 -8.45 -8.91 -9.28
CA ILE A 19 -8.35 -10.30 -9.75
C ILE A 19 -7.98 -11.24 -8.60
N CYS A 20 -7.06 -10.85 -7.71
CA CYS A 20 -6.72 -11.65 -6.52
C CYS A 20 -7.93 -11.85 -5.59
N ILE A 21 -8.75 -10.81 -5.35
CA ILE A 21 -9.98 -10.95 -4.55
C ILE A 21 -11.00 -11.85 -5.26
N ALA A 22 -11.20 -11.68 -6.56
CA ALA A 22 -12.15 -12.48 -7.33
C ALA A 22 -11.77 -13.97 -7.36
N LEU A 23 -10.49 -14.29 -7.60
CA LEU A 23 -10.02 -15.68 -7.53
C LEU A 23 -10.04 -16.21 -6.10
N GLY A 24 -9.66 -15.41 -5.10
CA GLY A 24 -9.72 -15.83 -3.69
C GLY A 24 -11.13 -16.20 -3.24
N GLY A 25 -12.13 -15.39 -3.62
CA GLY A 25 -13.55 -15.66 -3.37
C GLY A 25 -14.05 -16.90 -4.12
N PHE A 26 -13.72 -17.04 -5.41
CA PHE A 26 -14.12 -18.20 -6.21
C PHE A 26 -13.55 -19.52 -5.67
N VAL A 27 -12.29 -19.51 -5.23
CA VAL A 27 -11.63 -20.68 -4.62
C VAL A 27 -12.25 -21.04 -3.27
N LEU A 28 -12.67 -20.05 -2.48
CA LEU A 28 -13.38 -20.28 -1.22
C LEU A 28 -14.76 -20.94 -1.44
N GLU A 29 -15.48 -20.52 -2.47
CA GLU A 29 -16.84 -21.01 -2.76
C GLU A 29 -16.86 -22.42 -3.37
N SER A 30 -15.78 -22.80 -4.06
CA SER A 30 -15.60 -24.11 -4.68
C SER A 30 -15.04 -25.19 -3.72
N SER A 31 -14.97 -24.88 -2.41
CA SER A 31 -14.23 -25.69 -1.43
C SER A 31 -14.98 -26.93 -0.94
N GLY A 32 -14.59 -28.09 -1.47
CA GLY A 32 -14.94 -29.41 -0.92
C GLY A 32 -13.82 -30.08 -0.12
N GLN A 33 -12.62 -29.46 -0.04
CA GLN A 33 -11.40 -30.01 0.61
C GLN A 33 -10.58 -28.88 1.27
N SER A 34 -9.80 -29.19 2.32
CA SER A 34 -9.06 -28.19 3.13
C SER A 34 -8.02 -27.38 2.36
N GLU A 35 -7.39 -27.98 1.35
CA GLU A 35 -6.28 -27.36 0.58
C GLU A 35 -6.71 -26.07 -0.16
N TYR A 36 -7.98 -26.01 -0.58
CA TYR A 36 -8.54 -24.85 -1.26
C TYR A 36 -8.83 -23.69 -0.29
N PHE A 37 -9.08 -23.99 0.98
CA PHE A 37 -9.31 -22.97 2.01
C PHE A 37 -8.05 -22.12 2.24
N VAL A 38 -6.89 -22.75 2.28
CA VAL A 38 -5.59 -22.08 2.42
C VAL A 38 -5.28 -21.22 1.21
N ALA A 39 -5.48 -21.75 0.00
CA ALA A 39 -5.22 -21.01 -1.23
C ALA A 39 -6.08 -19.73 -1.30
N GLY A 40 -7.39 -19.82 -1.01
CA GLY A 40 -8.28 -18.66 -1.06
C GLY A 40 -7.89 -17.56 -0.05
N HIS A 41 -7.55 -17.94 1.18
CA HIS A 41 -7.11 -16.97 2.20
C HIS A 41 -5.79 -16.27 1.84
N VAL A 42 -4.82 -16.98 1.26
CA VAL A 42 -3.57 -16.38 0.80
C VAL A 42 -3.83 -15.40 -0.35
N LEU A 43 -4.69 -15.74 -1.31
CA LEU A 43 -5.07 -14.83 -2.41
C LEU A 43 -5.74 -13.54 -1.90
N ILE A 44 -6.59 -13.63 -0.88
CA ILE A 44 -7.20 -12.45 -0.25
C ILE A 44 -6.13 -11.59 0.44
N SER A 45 -5.13 -12.20 1.10
CA SER A 45 -4.04 -11.45 1.72
C SER A 45 -3.15 -10.73 0.70
N LEU A 46 -2.95 -11.31 -0.49
CA LEU A 46 -2.20 -10.68 -1.59
C LEU A 46 -2.88 -9.39 -2.10
N ALA A 47 -4.21 -9.27 -1.97
CA ALA A 47 -4.89 -8.03 -2.32
C ALA A 47 -4.44 -6.84 -1.43
N ALA A 48 -4.10 -7.10 -0.17
CA ALA A 48 -3.60 -6.05 0.72
C ALA A 48 -2.24 -5.50 0.26
N ILE A 49 -1.34 -6.35 -0.27
CA ILE A 49 -0.08 -5.86 -0.84
C ILE A 49 -0.31 -5.09 -2.15
N CYS A 50 -1.30 -5.49 -2.96
CA CYS A 50 -1.69 -4.72 -4.14
C CYS A 50 -2.18 -3.31 -3.76
N LEU A 51 -2.93 -3.14 -2.66
CA LEU A 51 -3.30 -1.83 -2.14
C LEU A 51 -2.07 -1.02 -1.69
N ALA A 52 -1.13 -1.65 -0.98
CA ALA A 52 0.13 -0.97 -0.59
C ALA A 52 0.93 -0.49 -1.81
N LEU A 53 1.02 -1.32 -2.88
CA LEU A 53 1.66 -0.93 -4.14
C LEU A 53 0.92 0.19 -4.86
N PHE A 54 -0.41 0.17 -4.86
CA PHE A 54 -1.23 1.25 -5.43
C PHE A 54 -0.97 2.60 -4.75
N THR A 55 -0.94 2.62 -3.41
CA THR A 55 -0.65 3.85 -2.65
C THR A 55 0.77 4.37 -2.93
N THR A 56 1.74 3.47 -3.05
CA THR A 56 3.14 3.80 -3.39
C THR A 56 3.24 4.46 -4.77
N ALA A 57 2.67 3.81 -5.79
CA ALA A 57 2.61 4.37 -7.14
C ALA A 57 1.87 5.73 -7.15
N PHE A 58 0.82 5.87 -6.34
CA PHE A 58 0.06 7.10 -6.22
C PHE A 58 0.90 8.26 -5.68
N ILE A 59 1.67 8.03 -4.63
CA ILE A 59 2.58 9.02 -4.06
C ILE A 59 3.60 9.47 -5.10
N ILE A 60 4.31 8.52 -5.72
CA ILE A 60 5.38 8.82 -6.68
C ILE A 60 4.85 9.70 -7.84
N ILE A 61 3.74 9.30 -8.45
CA ILE A 61 3.16 10.03 -9.60
C ILE A 61 2.59 11.39 -9.19
N SER A 62 2.03 11.49 -7.98
CA SER A 62 1.51 12.75 -7.46
C SER A 62 2.63 13.79 -7.29
N GLN A 63 3.84 13.37 -6.89
CA GLN A 63 4.99 14.29 -6.80
C GLN A 63 5.45 14.82 -8.17
N LEU A 64 5.29 14.03 -9.23
CA LEU A 64 5.74 14.37 -10.59
C LEU A 64 4.75 15.28 -11.36
N THR A 65 3.46 15.26 -11.02
CA THR A 65 2.40 15.84 -11.90
C THR A 65 1.80 17.15 -11.40
N ARG A 66 1.57 17.31 -10.08
CA ARG A 66 0.99 18.55 -9.51
C ARG A 66 1.57 18.78 -8.12
N GLY A 67 1.80 20.04 -7.74
CA GLY A 67 2.13 20.41 -6.36
C GLY A 67 0.96 20.07 -5.44
N VAL A 68 0.94 18.83 -4.94
CA VAL A 68 -0.16 18.30 -4.14
C VAL A 68 -0.05 18.74 -2.70
N ASN A 69 -1.22 18.99 -2.10
CA ASN A 69 -1.41 19.31 -0.70
C ASN A 69 -0.79 18.21 0.18
N THR A 70 0.00 18.59 1.20
CA THR A 70 0.66 17.66 2.14
C THR A 70 -0.29 16.60 2.69
N PHE A 71 -1.55 16.99 2.91
CA PHE A 71 -2.61 16.12 3.45
C PHE A 71 -2.84 14.84 2.62
N TYR A 72 -2.88 14.94 1.28
CA TYR A 72 -3.13 13.79 0.41
C TYR A 72 -1.96 12.81 0.37
N ASN A 73 -0.74 13.30 0.57
CA ASN A 73 0.47 12.49 0.59
C ASN A 73 0.59 11.65 1.89
N THR A 74 -0.11 12.04 2.95
CA THR A 74 -0.16 11.32 4.23
C THR A 74 -1.39 10.42 4.34
N LEU A 75 -2.54 10.84 3.82
CA LEU A 75 -3.78 10.07 3.94
C LEU A 75 -3.75 8.74 3.17
N PHE A 76 -3.17 8.74 1.96
CA PHE A 76 -3.09 7.54 1.11
C PHE A 76 -2.14 6.42 1.63
N PRO A 77 -0.96 6.69 2.21
CA PRO A 77 -0.17 5.62 2.83
C PRO A 77 -0.80 5.10 4.14
N ILE A 78 -1.58 5.92 4.86
CA ILE A 78 -2.30 5.48 6.06
C ILE A 78 -3.32 4.38 5.73
N ILE A 79 -4.03 4.46 4.60
CA ILE A 79 -4.97 3.39 4.21
C ILE A 79 -4.26 2.06 3.94
N GLY A 80 -3.01 2.09 3.43
CA GLY A 80 -2.18 0.89 3.26
C GLY A 80 -1.77 0.28 4.60
N TYR A 81 -1.41 1.14 5.56
CA TYR A 81 -1.08 0.72 6.93
C TYR A 81 -2.29 0.12 7.65
N ALA A 82 -3.48 0.72 7.48
CA ALA A 82 -4.73 0.17 7.99
C ALA A 82 -5.02 -1.22 7.40
N GLY A 83 -4.83 -1.39 6.09
CA GLY A 83 -4.96 -2.69 5.43
C GLY A 83 -4.01 -3.76 5.98
N SER A 84 -2.75 -3.40 6.25
CA SER A 84 -1.74 -4.29 6.86
C SER A 84 -2.11 -4.71 8.29
N ILE A 85 -2.60 -3.78 9.11
CA ILE A 85 -3.03 -4.11 10.48
C ILE A 85 -4.24 -5.06 10.43
N ILE A 86 -5.19 -4.81 9.54
CA ILE A 86 -6.36 -5.69 9.35
C ILE A 86 -5.93 -7.10 8.95
N THR A 87 -4.98 -7.25 8.01
CA THR A 87 -4.51 -8.59 7.60
C THR A 87 -3.70 -9.30 8.67
N MET A 88 -2.90 -8.57 9.47
CA MET A 88 -2.21 -9.17 10.62
C MET A 88 -3.18 -9.69 11.67
N ILE A 89 -4.21 -8.91 12.02
CA ILE A 89 -5.24 -9.32 12.98
C ILE A 89 -6.01 -10.53 12.45
N TRP A 90 -6.33 -10.55 11.15
CA TRP A 90 -7.00 -11.69 10.53
C TRP A 90 -6.12 -12.94 10.50
N GLY A 91 -4.85 -12.82 10.15
CA GLY A 91 -3.89 -13.94 10.19
C GLY A 91 -3.68 -14.48 11.60
N TRP A 92 -3.63 -13.61 12.60
CA TRP A 92 -3.58 -13.99 14.02
C TRP A 92 -4.84 -14.72 14.47
N ALA A 93 -6.02 -14.23 14.07
CA ALA A 93 -7.30 -14.86 14.39
C ALA A 93 -7.41 -16.28 13.80
N LEU A 94 -6.86 -16.52 12.61
CA LEU A 94 -6.78 -17.86 12.01
C LEU A 94 -5.89 -18.80 12.83
N LEU A 95 -4.77 -18.30 13.37
CA LEU A 95 -3.82 -19.10 14.16
C LEU A 95 -4.35 -19.48 15.56
N ALA A 96 -5.32 -18.73 16.09
CA ALA A 96 -5.92 -18.93 17.41
C ALA A 96 -7.11 -19.92 17.39
N GLY A 97 -7.48 -20.46 16.23
CA GLY A 97 -8.44 -21.56 16.12
C GLY A 97 -7.94 -22.82 16.82
N ASN A 98 -8.78 -23.43 17.66
CA ASN A 98 -8.38 -24.55 18.53
C ASN A 98 -8.33 -25.90 17.80
N ASP A 99 -8.72 -25.94 16.52
CA ASP A 99 -8.87 -27.13 15.68
C ASP A 99 -7.74 -27.19 14.63
N VAL A 100 -6.49 -27.31 15.11
CA VAL A 100 -5.27 -27.19 14.28
C VAL A 100 -5.10 -28.34 13.27
N MET A 101 -5.72 -28.20 12.10
CA MET A 101 -5.25 -28.88 10.90
C MET A 101 -3.97 -28.20 10.39
N ALA A 102 -3.00 -28.99 9.92
CA ALA A 102 -1.69 -28.49 9.49
C ALA A 102 -1.78 -27.39 8.40
N ASP A 103 -2.85 -27.42 7.60
CA ASP A 103 -3.11 -26.48 6.51
C ASP A 103 -3.41 -25.05 7.01
N GLU A 104 -4.25 -24.91 8.04
CA GLU A 104 -4.64 -23.61 8.60
C GLU A 104 -3.47 -22.90 9.31
N PHE A 105 -2.57 -23.68 9.92
CA PHE A 105 -1.35 -23.16 10.53
C PHE A 105 -0.41 -22.52 9.49
N VAL A 106 -0.25 -23.16 8.33
CA VAL A 106 0.56 -22.62 7.22
C VAL A 106 -0.10 -21.35 6.66
N ALA A 107 -1.41 -21.35 6.47
CA ALA A 107 -2.15 -20.17 5.99
C ALA A 107 -1.98 -18.97 6.93
N GLY A 108 -2.15 -19.17 8.24
CA GLY A 108 -2.00 -18.11 9.24
C GLY A 108 -0.62 -17.46 9.22
N HIS A 109 0.46 -18.26 9.12
CA HIS A 109 1.83 -17.74 9.07
C HIS A 109 2.12 -16.93 7.80
N VAL A 110 1.60 -17.39 6.65
CA VAL A 110 1.75 -16.68 5.37
C VAL A 110 1.01 -15.34 5.41
N ILE A 111 -0.25 -15.32 5.87
CA ILE A 111 -1.05 -14.09 5.95
C ILE A 111 -0.40 -13.07 6.90
N PHE A 112 0.12 -13.54 8.03
CA PHE A 112 0.87 -12.70 8.98
C PHE A 112 2.13 -12.11 8.34
N GLY A 113 2.91 -12.94 7.62
CA GLY A 113 4.09 -12.50 6.87
C GLY A 113 3.76 -11.46 5.79
N VAL A 114 2.70 -11.68 5.00
CA VAL A 114 2.22 -10.73 3.99
C VAL A 114 1.80 -9.39 4.63
N GLY A 115 1.18 -9.43 5.81
CA GLY A 115 0.89 -8.25 6.62
C GLY A 115 2.14 -7.43 6.96
N MET A 116 3.22 -8.07 7.43
CA MET A 116 4.50 -7.42 7.72
C MET A 116 5.12 -6.77 6.47
N ILE A 117 5.05 -7.45 5.33
CA ILE A 117 5.57 -6.93 4.06
C ILE A 117 4.79 -5.67 3.66
N ALA A 118 3.46 -5.68 3.78
CA ALA A 118 2.61 -4.52 3.48
C ALA A 118 2.93 -3.31 4.39
N ALA A 119 3.24 -3.53 5.67
CA ALA A 119 3.68 -2.47 6.59
C ALA A 119 5.01 -1.84 6.14
N CYS A 120 5.99 -2.69 5.76
CA CYS A 120 7.27 -2.24 5.22
C CYS A 120 7.11 -1.39 3.95
N VAL A 121 6.32 -1.86 2.98
CA VAL A 121 6.05 -1.11 1.73
C VAL A 121 5.40 0.24 2.02
N SER A 122 4.44 0.29 2.95
CA SER A 122 3.80 1.55 3.37
C SER A 122 4.80 2.54 3.98
N THR A 123 5.80 2.04 4.71
CA THR A 123 6.88 2.85 5.29
C THR A 123 7.82 3.42 4.21
N VAL A 124 8.14 2.62 3.19
CA VAL A 124 8.90 3.07 2.01
C VAL A 124 8.15 4.17 1.26
N ALA A 125 6.83 4.04 1.13
CA ALA A 125 5.98 5.05 0.50
C ALA A 125 5.99 6.37 1.29
N ALA A 126 5.87 6.30 2.62
CA ALA A 126 5.92 7.46 3.50
C ALA A 126 7.28 8.16 3.47
N SER A 127 8.39 7.41 3.53
CA SER A 127 9.74 7.98 3.49
C SER A 127 10.03 8.67 2.15
N SER A 128 9.61 8.05 1.03
CA SER A 128 9.75 8.62 -0.31
C SER A 128 9.06 9.98 -0.44
N GLY A 129 7.91 10.16 0.23
CA GLY A 129 7.23 11.45 0.30
C GLY A 129 8.06 12.53 1.00
N HIS A 130 8.80 12.18 2.05
CA HIS A 130 9.54 13.12 2.89
C HIS A 130 10.83 13.65 2.23
N PHE A 131 11.61 12.79 1.56
CA PHE A 131 12.88 13.21 0.94
C PHE A 131 12.69 14.23 -0.20
N LEU A 132 11.56 14.18 -0.92
CA LEU A 132 11.27 15.13 -2.01
C LEU A 132 10.69 16.48 -1.55
N LEU A 133 10.43 16.67 -0.25
CA LEU A 133 10.00 17.96 0.31
C LEU A 133 11.18 18.93 0.57
N ILE A 134 12.40 18.43 0.70
CA ILE A 134 13.61 19.22 1.00
C ILE A 134 13.92 20.26 -0.10
N PRO A 135 13.86 19.93 -1.41
CA PRO A 135 14.09 20.92 -2.47
C PRO A 135 13.05 22.05 -2.52
N LYS A 136 11.80 21.78 -2.10
CA LYS A 136 10.74 22.81 -2.02
C LYS A 136 11.04 23.82 -0.91
N MET A 137 11.45 23.33 0.27
CA MET A 137 11.85 24.19 1.40
C MET A 137 13.05 25.07 1.04
N GLN A 138 14.06 24.51 0.35
CA GLN A 138 15.25 25.27 -0.08
C GLN A 138 14.95 26.34 -1.14
N ARG A 139 13.93 26.17 -1.98
CA ARG A 139 13.49 27.24 -2.91
C ARG A 139 12.74 28.35 -2.19
N GLY A 140 11.91 28.02 -1.19
CA GLY A 140 11.22 29.01 -0.36
C GLY A 140 12.19 29.85 0.48
N ALA A 141 13.19 29.20 1.09
CA ALA A 141 14.24 29.88 1.85
C ALA A 141 15.05 30.84 0.97
N ARG A 142 15.49 30.40 -0.22
CA ARG A 142 16.21 31.27 -1.18
C ARG A 142 15.36 32.41 -1.72
N ALA A 143 14.08 32.19 -2.01
CA ALA A 143 13.18 33.26 -2.45
C ALA A 143 12.98 34.33 -1.36
N THR A 144 12.93 33.92 -0.09
CA THR A 144 12.82 34.83 1.05
C THR A 144 14.11 35.61 1.26
N GLU A 145 15.27 34.96 1.16
CA GLU A 145 16.59 35.61 1.25
C GLU A 145 16.81 36.64 0.14
N HIS A 146 16.40 36.32 -1.09
CA HIS A 146 16.49 37.25 -2.23
C HIS A 146 15.58 38.47 -2.07
N ARG A 147 14.41 38.29 -1.45
CA ARG A 147 13.47 39.38 -1.16
C ARG A 147 14.00 40.27 -0.04
N TYR A 148 14.65 39.71 0.97
CA TYR A 148 15.29 40.47 2.04
C TYR A 148 16.47 41.31 1.52
N ARG A 149 17.28 40.75 0.61
CA ARG A 149 18.36 41.51 -0.06
C ARG A 149 17.86 42.68 -0.92
N LEU A 150 16.64 42.62 -1.45
CA LEU A 150 16.05 43.67 -2.30
C LEU A 150 15.39 44.81 -1.51
N ILE A 151 15.12 44.62 -0.22
CA ILE A 151 14.55 45.65 0.68
C ILE A 151 15.67 46.47 1.37
N LEU A 152 16.88 45.90 1.42
CA LEU A 152 18.07 46.48 2.07
C LEU A 152 18.95 47.33 1.15
N HIS A 153 18.50 47.59 -0.08
CA HIS A 153 19.15 48.41 -1.11
C HIS A 153 18.13 49.33 -1.76
#